data_AF-A0A3M1M0J1-F1
#
_entry.id   AF-A0A3M1M0J1-F1
#
_cell.length_a   1.000
_cell.length_b   1.000
_cell.length_c   1.000
_cell.angle_alpha   90.00
_cell.angle_beta   90.00
_cell.angle_gamma   90.00
#
_symmetry.space_group_name_H-M   'P 1'
#
loop_
_entity.id
_entity.type
_entity.pdbx_description
1 polymer ?
#
loop_
_entity_poly.entity_id
_entity_poly.type
_entity_poly.pdbx_seq_one_letter_code
_entity_poly.pdbx_strand_id
1 'polypeptide(L)'
;MATAHERYALLESVGTWFDGRSARPREVVVRFGEATLILYDEAGVPQAHWALASLRALHDTGGRDTLVLVPDQDSDERLTLNDAEMIGAIREVCPELMRRKAPRGSLRRIILWGGGAVGSVLLIVFVLI
;
A
#
# COMPACT_ATOMS: atom_id res chain seq x y z
N MET A 1 26.26 -17.31 9.23
CA MET A 1 25.15 -16.54 9.82
C MET A 1 24.17 -16.30 8.68
N ALA A 2 23.20 -17.20 8.49
CA ALA A 2 22.28 -17.15 7.35
C ALA A 2 21.32 -15.97 7.54
N THR A 3 21.49 -14.92 6.75
CA THR A 3 20.56 -13.80 6.68
C THR A 3 19.19 -14.32 6.24
N ALA A 4 18.11 -13.84 6.86
CA ALA A 4 16.73 -14.30 6.62
C ALA A 4 16.33 -14.34 5.12
N HIS A 5 17.04 -13.57 4.28
CA HIS A 5 16.89 -13.53 2.84
C HIS A 5 17.04 -14.90 2.14
N GLU A 6 18.00 -15.75 2.52
CA GLU A 6 18.20 -17.05 1.85
C GLU A 6 17.05 -18.04 2.09
N ARG A 7 16.38 -17.95 3.26
CA ARG A 7 15.26 -18.82 3.60
C ARG A 7 13.98 -18.50 2.82
N TYR A 8 13.81 -17.26 2.36
CA TYR A 8 12.61 -16.80 1.67
C TYR A 8 12.84 -16.40 0.21
N ALA A 9 14.06 -16.50 -0.31
CA ALA A 9 14.38 -16.19 -1.71
C ALA A 9 13.62 -17.05 -2.73
N LEU A 10 13.14 -18.23 -2.31
CA LEU A 10 12.29 -19.13 -3.12
C LEU A 10 10.81 -19.06 -2.73
N LEU A 11 10.43 -18.24 -1.75
CA LEU A 11 9.04 -18.15 -1.35
C LEU A 11 8.28 -17.34 -2.40
N GLU A 12 7.31 -18.00 -3.03
CA GLU A 12 6.41 -17.41 -4.00
C GLU A 12 4.98 -17.60 -3.51
N SER A 13 4.14 -16.58 -3.69
CA SER A 13 2.71 -16.69 -3.39
C SER A 13 1.87 -16.00 -4.44
N VAL A 14 0.66 -16.50 -4.64
CA VAL A 14 -0.32 -15.81 -5.47
C VAL A 14 -0.96 -14.65 -4.69
N GLY A 15 -1.11 -13.53 -5.35
CA GLY A 15 -1.78 -12.34 -4.84
C GLY A 15 -2.68 -11.69 -5.88
N THR A 16 -3.57 -10.84 -5.40
CA THR A 16 -4.42 -10.01 -6.26
C THR A 16 -3.88 -8.60 -6.26
N TRP A 17 -3.36 -8.14 -7.40
CA TRP A 17 -2.81 -6.81 -7.57
C TRP A 17 -3.74 -5.90 -8.35
N PHE A 18 -3.91 -4.68 -7.85
CA PHE A 18 -4.62 -3.60 -8.49
C PHE A 18 -3.62 -2.48 -8.75
N ASP A 19 -3.45 -2.11 -10.02
CA ASP A 19 -2.45 -1.14 -10.49
C ASP A 19 -2.86 0.33 -10.26
N GLY A 20 -4.05 0.58 -9.72
CA GLY A 20 -4.59 1.93 -9.50
C GLY A 20 -5.12 2.63 -10.77
N ARG A 21 -4.89 2.04 -11.96
CA ARG A 21 -5.20 2.65 -13.27
C ARG A 21 -6.28 1.88 -14.01
N SER A 22 -6.24 0.57 -13.88
CA SER A 22 -7.20 -0.38 -14.45
C SER A 22 -8.28 -0.67 -13.41
N ALA A 23 -9.55 -0.68 -13.81
CA ALA A 23 -10.64 -1.09 -12.91
C ALA A 23 -10.68 -2.61 -12.67
N ARG A 24 -9.59 -3.34 -12.94
CA ARG A 24 -9.52 -4.80 -12.89
C ARG A 24 -8.35 -5.24 -12.02
N PRO A 25 -8.61 -5.94 -10.91
CA PRO A 25 -7.57 -6.67 -10.21
C PRO A 25 -7.01 -7.77 -11.12
N ARG A 26 -5.70 -7.98 -11.04
CA ARG A 26 -4.96 -8.99 -11.79
C ARG A 26 -4.37 -9.97 -10.80
N GLU A 27 -4.37 -11.24 -11.15
CA GLU A 27 -3.61 -12.23 -10.40
C GLU A 27 -2.12 -12.04 -10.70
N VAL A 28 -1.30 -12.06 -9.65
CA VAL A 28 0.14 -11.92 -9.74
C VAL A 28 0.83 -12.94 -8.85
N VAL A 29 2.01 -13.39 -9.27
CA VAL A 29 2.93 -14.15 -8.43
C VAL A 29 3.86 -13.17 -7.74
N VAL A 30 3.89 -13.23 -6.42
CA VAL A 30 4.68 -12.35 -5.56
C VAL A 30 5.92 -13.09 -5.09
N ARG A 31 7.10 -12.48 -5.28
CA ARG A 31 8.38 -13.04 -4.85
C ARG A 31 9.21 -12.02 -4.10
N PHE A 32 10.05 -12.52 -3.19
CA PHE A 32 11.07 -11.71 -2.55
C PHE A 32 12.34 -11.61 -3.40
N GLY A 33 12.77 -10.39 -3.68
CA GLY A 33 14.14 -10.05 -4.05
C GLY A 33 14.99 -9.77 -2.80
N GLU A 34 16.13 -9.11 -2.97
CA GLU A 34 17.03 -8.77 -1.84
C GLU A 34 16.41 -7.76 -0.87
N ALA A 35 15.91 -6.65 -1.40
CA ALA A 35 15.26 -5.59 -0.63
C ALA A 35 13.93 -5.14 -1.27
N THR A 36 13.39 -5.96 -2.16
CA THR A 36 12.23 -5.64 -2.99
C THR A 36 11.23 -6.79 -3.00
N LEU A 37 9.96 -6.47 -3.02
CA LEU A 37 8.88 -7.39 -3.38
C LEU A 37 8.59 -7.21 -4.87
N ILE A 38 8.67 -8.28 -5.64
CA ILE A 38 8.48 -8.25 -7.10
C ILE A 38 7.18 -8.97 -7.43
N LEU A 39 6.35 -8.32 -8.24
CA LEU A 39 5.06 -8.85 -8.71
C LEU A 39 5.22 -9.28 -10.17
N TYR A 40 4.97 -10.54 -10.45
CA TYR A 40 5.02 -11.14 -11.78
C TYR A 40 3.61 -11.46 -12.26
N ASP A 41 3.36 -11.34 -13.56
CA ASP A 41 2.14 -11.91 -14.14
C ASP A 41 2.23 -13.44 -14.33
N GLU A 42 1.17 -14.04 -14.84
CA GLU A 42 1.10 -15.47 -15.15
C GLU A 42 2.16 -15.93 -16.17
N ALA A 43 2.65 -15.03 -17.02
CA ALA A 43 3.70 -15.31 -17.99
C ALA A 43 5.12 -15.14 -17.40
N GLY A 44 5.23 -14.79 -16.12
CA GLY A 44 6.51 -14.56 -15.44
C GLY A 44 7.15 -13.21 -15.78
N VAL A 45 6.40 -12.27 -16.34
CA VAL A 45 6.89 -10.92 -16.65
C VAL A 45 6.72 -10.02 -15.41
N PRO A 46 7.78 -9.34 -14.96
CA PRO A 46 7.67 -8.44 -13.80
C PRO A 46 6.81 -7.23 -14.14
N GLN A 47 5.72 -7.05 -13.38
CA GLN A 47 4.77 -5.96 -13.52
C GLN A 47 5.11 -4.78 -12.60
N ALA A 48 5.58 -5.06 -11.38
CA ALA A 48 5.93 -4.03 -10.39
C ALA A 48 7.07 -4.46 -9.47
N HIS A 49 7.84 -3.47 -9.00
CA HIS A 49 8.92 -3.65 -8.01
C HIS A 49 8.66 -2.71 -6.85
N TRP A 50 8.45 -3.27 -5.66
CA TRP A 50 8.13 -2.50 -4.46
C TRP A 50 9.26 -2.63 -3.45
N ALA A 51 9.79 -1.51 -2.95
CA ALA A 51 10.83 -1.55 -1.93
C ALA A 51 10.25 -2.05 -0.60
N LEU A 52 10.86 -3.08 -0.01
CA LEU A 52 10.39 -3.64 1.27
C LEU A 52 10.38 -2.59 2.38
N ALA A 53 11.33 -1.64 2.34
CA ALA A 53 11.46 -0.56 3.30
C ALA A 53 10.34 0.51 3.20
N SER A 54 9.67 0.65 2.05
CA SER A 54 8.59 1.63 1.85
C SER A 54 7.20 1.01 1.98
N LEU A 55 7.10 -0.32 1.91
CA LEU A 55 5.84 -1.04 2.01
C LEU A 55 5.03 -0.61 3.24
N ARG A 56 3.71 -0.53 3.05
CA ARG A 56 2.75 -0.27 4.12
C ARG A 56 1.60 -1.26 4.06
N ALA A 57 1.19 -1.74 5.23
CA ALA A 57 0.00 -2.56 5.36
C ALA A 57 -1.24 -1.68 5.62
N LEU A 58 -2.31 -1.95 4.88
CA LEU A 58 -3.63 -1.41 5.18
C LEU A 58 -4.28 -2.30 6.25
N HIS A 59 -4.42 -1.76 7.45
CA HIS A 59 -4.87 -2.50 8.63
C HIS A 59 -6.41 -2.65 8.70
N ASP A 60 -7.14 -2.04 7.76
CA ASP A 60 -8.59 -1.82 7.84
C ASP A 60 -9.41 -2.80 6.97
N THR A 61 -8.78 -3.72 6.24
CA THR A 61 -9.43 -4.36 5.08
C THR A 61 -9.55 -5.89 5.14
N GLY A 62 -9.07 -6.56 6.19
CA GLY A 62 -9.21 -8.02 6.28
C GLY A 62 -8.66 -8.58 7.58
N GLY A 63 -9.22 -9.70 8.04
CA GLY A 63 -8.80 -10.38 9.27
C GLY A 63 -7.34 -10.88 9.23
N ARG A 64 -6.96 -11.74 10.18
CA ARG A 64 -5.57 -12.23 10.27
C ARG A 64 -5.07 -12.95 9.00
N ASP A 65 -5.98 -13.45 8.18
CA ASP A 65 -5.70 -14.28 7.01
C ASP A 65 -5.55 -13.49 5.71
N THR A 66 -5.84 -12.18 5.71
CA THR A 66 -5.71 -11.33 4.52
C THR A 66 -4.83 -10.12 4.83
N LEU A 67 -3.80 -9.91 4.01
CA LEU A 67 -2.91 -8.76 4.11
C LEU A 67 -3.03 -7.92 2.84
N VAL A 68 -3.41 -6.66 3.00
CA VAL A 68 -3.40 -5.68 1.90
C VAL A 68 -2.19 -4.77 2.04
N LEU A 69 -1.37 -4.71 1.00
CA LEU A 69 -0.14 -3.94 0.92
C LEU A 69 -0.26 -2.83 -0.11
N VAL A 70 0.39 -1.71 0.18
CA VAL A 70 0.60 -0.60 -0.76
C VAL A 70 2.10 -0.27 -0.83
N PRO A 71 2.63 0.11 -2.01
CA PRO A 71 4.06 0.39 -2.17
C PRO A 71 4.52 1.65 -1.43
N ASP A 72 3.61 2.63 -1.31
CA ASP A 72 3.76 3.83 -0.50
C ASP A 72 2.37 4.38 -0.12
N GLN A 73 2.33 5.30 0.85
CA GLN A 73 1.11 5.91 1.39
C GLN A 73 0.27 6.69 0.36
N ASP A 74 0.89 7.21 -0.69
CA ASP A 74 0.24 8.04 -1.72
C ASP A 74 -0.01 7.27 -3.03
N SER A 75 0.29 5.96 -3.06
CA SER A 75 0.03 5.12 -4.24
C SER A 75 -1.38 4.54 -4.23
N ASP A 76 -1.99 4.50 -5.41
CA ASP A 76 -3.29 3.84 -5.65
C ASP A 76 -3.14 2.33 -5.88
N GLU A 77 -1.91 1.85 -6.03
CA GLU A 77 -1.62 0.43 -6.18
C GLU A 77 -1.90 -0.34 -4.88
N ARG A 78 -2.53 -1.51 -5.01
CA ARG A 78 -2.89 -2.38 -3.88
C ARG A 78 -2.61 -3.83 -4.21
N LEU A 79 -1.97 -4.55 -3.29
CA LEU A 79 -1.73 -5.98 -3.39
C LEU A 79 -2.42 -6.68 -2.23
N THR A 80 -3.33 -7.59 -2.53
CA THR A 80 -4.01 -8.42 -1.55
C THR A 80 -3.38 -9.81 -1.55
N LEU A 81 -2.95 -10.26 -0.38
CA LEU A 81 -2.38 -11.58 -0.13
C LEU A 81 -3.28 -12.33 0.85
N ASN A 82 -3.50 -13.61 0.58
CA ASN A 82 -4.28 -14.52 1.43
C ASN A 82 -3.46 -15.74 1.89
N ASP A 83 -2.18 -15.78 1.54
CA ASP A 83 -1.28 -16.88 1.90
C ASP A 83 -0.65 -16.61 3.28
N ALA A 84 -0.97 -17.44 4.26
CA ALA A 84 -0.52 -17.26 5.64
C ALA A 84 1.00 -17.36 5.80
N GLU A 85 1.68 -18.17 4.97
CA GLU A 85 3.14 -18.33 5.01
C GLU A 85 3.84 -17.08 4.47
N MET A 86 3.39 -16.57 3.31
CA MET A 86 3.86 -15.30 2.76
C MET A 86 3.58 -14.13 3.70
N ILE A 87 2.38 -14.07 4.27
CA ILE A 87 2.01 -13.03 5.24
C ILE A 87 2.94 -13.09 6.46
N GLY A 88 3.24 -14.30 6.96
CA GLY A 88 4.19 -14.53 8.04
C GLY A 88 5.59 -14.04 7.68
N ALA A 89 6.10 -14.41 6.50
CA ALA A 89 7.40 -13.99 6.00
C ALA A 89 7.51 -12.47 5.87
N ILE A 90 6.49 -11.81 5.29
CA ILE A 90 6.45 -10.34 5.17
C ILE A 90 6.50 -9.67 6.55
N ARG A 91 5.80 -10.21 7.54
CA ARG A 91 5.82 -9.70 8.92
C ARG A 91 7.17 -9.90 9.61
N GLU A 92 7.87 -11.01 9.34
CA GLU A 92 9.20 -11.28 9.89
C GLU A 92 10.28 -10.40 9.24
N VAL A 93 10.24 -10.24 7.91
CA VAL A 93 11.20 -9.45 7.15
C VAL A 93 10.99 -7.94 7.37
N CYS A 94 9.74 -7.49 7.49
CA CYS A 94 9.38 -6.09 7.65
C CYS A 94 8.62 -5.84 8.96
N PRO A 95 9.26 -5.93 10.15
CA PRO A 95 8.56 -5.72 11.42
C PRO A 95 8.01 -4.29 11.57
N GLU A 96 8.66 -3.31 10.94
CA GLU A 96 8.22 -1.91 10.93
C GLU A 96 6.95 -1.68 10.09
N LEU A 97 6.56 -2.63 9.22
CA LEU A 97 5.33 -2.58 8.43
C LEU A 97 4.07 -2.48 9.33
N MET A 98 4.12 -3.13 10.48
CA MET A 98 3.08 -3.12 11.51
C MET A 98 3.17 -1.92 12.44
N ARG A 99 4.30 -1.22 12.44
CA ARG A 99 4.48 -0.01 13.22
C ARG A 99 3.76 1.10 12.49
N ARG A 100 2.60 1.49 13.02
CA ARG A 100 1.77 2.61 12.56
C ARG A 100 2.60 3.89 12.53
N LYS A 101 3.36 4.12 11.46
CA LYS A 101 4.02 5.40 11.21
C LYS A 101 2.90 6.35 10.82
N ALA A 102 2.58 7.26 11.74
CA ALA A 102 1.53 8.26 11.56
C ALA A 102 1.66 8.90 10.16
N PRO A 103 0.58 8.96 9.38
CA PRO A 103 0.66 9.46 8.01
C PRO A 103 1.13 10.92 8.05
N ARG A 104 2.33 11.19 7.53
CA ARG A 104 2.87 12.56 7.38
C ARG A 104 2.50 13.21 6.04
N GLY A 105 1.50 12.69 5.31
CA GLY A 105 1.24 13.09 3.92
C GLY A 105 -0.06 13.85 3.62
N SER A 106 -1.18 13.59 4.28
CA SER A 106 -2.50 14.01 3.74
C SER A 106 -3.10 15.30 4.34
N LEU A 107 -2.47 15.90 5.37
CA LEU A 107 -3.04 17.12 5.98
C LEU A 107 -3.01 18.36 5.07
N ARG A 108 -2.24 18.34 3.97
CA ARG A 108 -2.25 19.45 3.00
C ARG A 108 -3.55 19.53 2.20
N ARG A 109 -4.30 18.44 2.03
CA ARG A 109 -5.53 18.45 1.23
C ARG A 109 -6.77 18.85 2.06
N ILE A 110 -6.74 18.63 3.38
CA ILE A 110 -7.83 19.04 4.29
C ILE A 110 -7.78 20.55 4.58
N ILE A 111 -6.60 21.14 4.70
CA ILE A 111 -6.48 22.61 4.93
C ILE A 111 -6.91 23.41 3.68
N LEU A 112 -6.75 22.87 2.47
CA LEU A 112 -7.13 23.58 1.25
C LEU A 112 -8.65 23.67 1.03
N TRP A 113 -9.45 22.76 1.61
CA TRP A 113 -10.92 22.81 1.53
C TRP A 113 -11.59 23.61 2.66
N GLY A 114 -10.88 23.91 3.76
CA GLY A 114 -11.41 24.69 4.88
C GLY A 114 -11.43 26.21 4.67
N GLY A 115 -10.71 26.73 3.66
CA GLY A 115 -10.59 28.18 3.41
C GLY A 115 -11.74 28.81 2.60
N GLY A 116 -12.61 28.00 1.97
CA GLY A 116 -13.67 28.50 1.08
C GLY A 116 -14.98 28.89 1.78
N ALA A 117 -15.15 28.58 3.07
CA ALA A 117 -16.42 28.81 3.76
C ALA A 117 -16.56 30.20 4.42
N VAL A 118 -15.46 30.95 4.61
CA VAL A 118 -15.51 32.27 5.30
C VAL A 118 -15.82 33.42 4.32
N GLY A 119 -15.65 33.23 3.01
CA GLY A 119 -15.94 34.28 2.01
C GLY A 119 -17.43 34.50 1.72
N SER A 120 -18.30 33.51 1.96
CA SER A 120 -19.70 33.57 1.50
C SER A 120 -20.62 34.40 2.41
N VAL A 121 -20.28 34.60 3.69
CA VAL A 121 -21.15 35.32 4.64
C VAL A 121 -21.06 36.84 4.46
N LEU A 122 -19.92 37.38 4.01
CA LEU A 122 -19.73 38.83 3.88
C LEU A 122 -20.43 39.46 2.66
N LEU A 123 -20.73 38.68 1.63
CA LEU A 123 -21.40 39.22 0.42
C LEU A 123 -22.89 39.52 0.62
N ILE A 124 -23.57 38.83 1.54
CA ILE A 124 -25.01 39.03 1.78
C ILE A 124 -25.27 40.32 2.57
N VAL A 125 -24.37 40.68 3.50
CA VAL A 125 -24.56 41.87 4.36
C VAL A 125 -24.33 43.17 3.58
N PHE A 126 -23.46 43.18 2.57
CA PHE A 126 -23.15 44.41 1.80
C PHE A 126 -24.22 44.77 0.76
N VAL A 127 -25.04 43.82 0.30
CA VAL A 127 -26.16 44.08 -0.63
C VAL A 127 -27.42 44.58 0.08
N LEU A 128 -27.50 44.44 1.41
CA LEU A 128 -28.68 44.80 2.20
C LEU A 128 -28.56 46.14 2.95
N ILE A 129 -27.47 46.88 2.76
CA ILE A 129 -27.25 48.24 3.30
C ILE A 129 -27.29 49.27 2.18
#